data_AF-A0A317ZEB1-F1
#
_entry.id   AF-A0A317ZEB1-F1
#
_cell.length_a   1.000
_cell.length_b   1.000
_cell.length_c   1.000
_cell.angle_alpha   90.00
_cell.angle_beta   90.00
_cell.angle_gamma   90.00
#
_symmetry.space_group_name_H-M   'P 1'
#
loop_
_entity.id
_entity.type
_entity.pdbx_description
1 polymer ?
#
loop_
_entity_poly.entity_id
_entity_poly.type
_entity_poly.pdbx_seq_one_letter_code
_entity_poly.pdbx_strand_id
1 'polypeptide(L)'
;MSSQTEKELKRQYLDLIAEKFDSEEKVATEIIHLESILDLPKGTEHFVSDLHGEYHAFQHVLRNGSGNLQQKIHDIFKSRLDPQEMNELIALVYYPEEKIKRIKNGFNTKSERHTWYEKTINRLLELVKYTSSKYTRSKLRKSLAPEYTFIIEELLYKSNQFNNKKDYYDAILRQIIQLNQADKLIISLANTTQRLVVDHLHVVGDIYDRGPHPDKIMDTLIDYHSVDIQWGNHDVLWMGAYSGSKVCLANLLRICARYDNLDIIEDAYGINLRPLLTLAEKYYDDNEAFRPKKHPEKNPSESEILQITKIHQAIAMIQFKLEGPIIKRRPEFEMNERLLLDRVDYRNRTIELNGKVHPIENTCFRTVDRRQPTALLEEEQEVMDKLLTSV
;
A
#
# COMPACT_ATOMS: atom_id res chain seq x y z
N MET A 1 -2.70 25.01 37.26
CA MET A 1 -1.89 25.89 36.39
C MET A 1 -2.28 27.33 36.71
N SER A 2 -1.34 28.26 36.85
CA SER A 2 -1.63 29.63 37.30
C SER A 2 -2.39 30.42 36.21
N SER A 3 -3.31 31.30 36.58
CA SER A 3 -4.09 32.11 35.61
C SER A 3 -3.23 33.04 34.75
N GLN A 4 -1.97 33.25 35.15
CA GLN A 4 -1.00 34.06 34.41
C GLN A 4 -0.42 33.29 33.20
N THR A 5 -0.12 32.01 33.39
CA THR A 5 0.30 31.09 32.32
C THR A 5 -0.79 30.92 31.27
N GLU A 6 -2.05 30.84 31.68
CA GLU A 6 -3.20 30.71 30.77
C GLU A 6 -3.43 31.98 29.94
N LYS A 7 -3.28 33.17 30.56
CA LYS A 7 -3.34 34.46 29.84
C LYS A 7 -2.23 34.60 28.81
N GLU A 8 -1.02 34.15 29.14
CA GLU A 8 0.12 34.20 28.24
C GLU A 8 -0.05 33.24 27.06
N LEU A 9 -0.52 32.03 27.31
CA LEU A 9 -0.86 31.06 26.26
C LEU A 9 -1.96 31.60 25.33
N LYS A 10 -3.02 32.19 25.91
CA LYS A 10 -4.11 32.81 25.13
C LYS A 10 -3.61 33.94 24.24
N ARG A 11 -2.70 34.78 24.74
CA ARG A 11 -2.08 35.84 23.95
C ARG A 11 -1.28 35.27 22.78
N GLN A 12 -0.44 34.26 23.02
CA GLN A 12 0.31 33.59 21.95
C GLN A 12 -0.61 33.01 20.88
N TYR A 13 -1.74 32.39 21.26
CA TYR A 13 -2.73 31.90 20.30
C TYR A 13 -3.35 33.04 19.48
N LEU A 14 -3.72 34.16 20.12
CA LEU A 14 -4.30 35.31 19.43
C LEU A 14 -3.30 35.97 18.48
N ASP A 15 -2.03 36.08 18.88
CA ASP A 15 -0.95 36.62 18.04
C ASP A 15 -0.75 35.72 16.80
N LEU A 16 -0.78 34.39 16.96
CA LEU A 16 -0.72 33.44 15.83
C LEU A 16 -1.95 33.52 14.91
N ILE A 17 -3.14 33.75 15.45
CA ILE A 17 -4.36 33.97 14.65
C ILE A 17 -4.23 35.26 13.86
N ALA A 18 -3.77 36.35 14.49
CA ALA A 18 -3.56 37.64 13.83
C ALA A 18 -2.47 37.59 12.74
N GLU A 19 -1.44 36.75 12.92
CA GLU A 19 -0.42 36.49 11.89
C GLU A 19 -1.01 35.81 10.65
N LYS A 20 -1.94 34.85 10.83
CA LYS A 20 -2.58 34.13 9.73
C LYS A 20 -3.75 34.88 9.10
N PHE A 21 -4.47 35.68 9.89
CA PHE A 21 -5.69 36.37 9.51
C PHE A 21 -5.62 37.85 9.94
N ASP A 22 -5.40 38.74 8.97
CA ASP A 22 -5.19 40.18 9.17
C ASP A 22 -6.49 41.00 9.42
N SER A 23 -7.64 40.33 9.53
CA SER A 23 -8.95 40.97 9.66
C SER A 23 -9.95 40.06 10.36
N GLU A 24 -10.91 40.67 11.07
CA GLU A 24 -11.99 39.97 11.76
C GLU A 24 -12.82 39.13 10.78
N GLU A 25 -13.09 39.66 9.59
CA GLU A 25 -13.87 39.00 8.54
C GLU A 25 -13.19 37.71 8.07
N LYS A 26 -11.85 37.68 7.98
CA LYS A 26 -11.12 36.46 7.58
C LYS A 26 -11.19 35.40 8.66
N VAL A 27 -11.06 35.78 9.94
CA VAL A 27 -11.22 34.86 11.07
C VAL A 27 -12.64 34.30 11.10
N ALA A 28 -13.66 35.16 11.01
CA ALA A 28 -15.06 34.75 11.00
C ALA A 28 -15.37 33.82 9.81
N THR A 29 -14.84 34.13 8.62
CA THR A 29 -15.02 33.28 7.42
C THR A 29 -14.43 31.90 7.63
N GLU A 30 -13.22 31.80 8.21
CA GLU A 30 -12.59 30.50 8.45
C GLU A 30 -13.31 29.71 9.56
N ILE A 31 -13.80 30.37 10.62
CA ILE A 31 -14.63 29.71 11.64
C ILE A 31 -15.90 29.15 11.00
N ILE A 32 -16.65 29.96 10.24
CA ILE A 32 -17.87 29.51 9.54
C ILE A 32 -17.54 28.34 8.60
N HIS A 33 -16.42 28.41 7.88
CA HIS A 33 -15.99 27.34 6.98
C HIS A 33 -15.69 26.04 7.73
N LEU A 34 -14.91 26.07 8.82
CA LEU A 34 -14.57 24.90 9.62
C LEU A 34 -15.81 24.31 10.33
N GLU A 35 -16.66 25.15 10.93
CA GLU A 35 -17.91 24.72 11.56
C GLU A 35 -18.85 24.06 10.52
N SER A 36 -18.98 24.65 9.34
CA SER A 36 -19.79 24.06 8.26
C SER A 36 -19.27 22.71 7.77
N ILE A 37 -17.96 22.46 7.86
CA ILE A 37 -17.36 21.16 7.55
C ILE A 37 -17.67 20.14 8.65
N LEU A 38 -17.64 20.55 9.92
CA LEU A 38 -17.96 19.68 11.06
C LEU A 38 -19.43 19.23 11.06
N ASP A 39 -20.33 20.04 10.51
CA ASP A 39 -21.76 19.72 10.35
C ASP A 39 -22.06 18.74 9.20
N LEU A 40 -21.07 18.43 8.35
CA LEU A 40 -21.25 17.45 7.28
C LEU A 40 -21.31 16.01 7.82
N PRO A 41 -22.02 15.10 7.13
CA PRO A 41 -21.94 13.68 7.45
C PRO A 41 -20.49 13.19 7.37
N LYS A 42 -20.10 12.36 8.35
CA LYS A 42 -18.73 11.83 8.40
C LYS A 42 -18.35 11.11 7.10
N GLY A 43 -17.11 11.35 6.66
CA GLY A 43 -16.46 10.60 5.59
C GLY A 43 -16.40 9.10 5.87
N THR A 44 -16.12 8.32 4.83
CA THR A 44 -15.91 6.88 5.00
C THR A 44 -14.45 6.64 5.35
N GLU A 45 -14.20 6.14 6.57
CA GLU A 45 -12.89 5.65 7.01
C GLU A 45 -12.71 4.21 6.53
N HIS A 46 -11.60 3.91 5.87
CA HIS A 46 -11.33 2.58 5.33
C HIS A 46 -10.08 2.00 5.97
N PHE A 47 -10.24 0.91 6.71
CA PHE A 47 -9.13 0.23 7.39
C PHE A 47 -8.67 -0.97 6.56
N VAL A 48 -7.37 -1.07 6.34
CA VAL A 48 -6.73 -2.23 5.69
C VAL A 48 -5.56 -2.71 6.54
N SER A 49 -5.37 -4.02 6.68
CA SER A 49 -4.27 -4.64 7.41
C SER A 49 -3.69 -5.81 6.60
N ASP A 50 -2.53 -6.32 7.04
CA ASP A 50 -1.92 -7.54 6.51
C ASP A 50 -1.72 -7.51 4.98
N LEU A 51 -1.28 -6.36 4.45
CA LEU A 51 -1.15 -6.17 3.00
C LEU A 51 -0.06 -7.09 2.43
N HIS A 52 1.07 -7.20 3.12
CA HIS A 52 2.17 -8.10 2.82
C HIS A 52 2.56 -8.15 1.35
N GLY A 53 2.64 -7.04 0.63
CA GLY A 53 3.02 -7.01 -0.78
C GLY A 53 1.99 -7.57 -1.78
N GLU A 54 0.77 -7.90 -1.34
CA GLU A 54 -0.35 -8.36 -2.18
C GLU A 54 -1.02 -7.20 -2.94
N TYR A 55 -0.24 -6.59 -3.85
CA TYR A 55 -0.62 -5.35 -4.54
C TYR A 55 -1.96 -5.44 -5.29
N HIS A 56 -2.22 -6.55 -5.99
CA HIS A 56 -3.46 -6.70 -6.76
C HIS A 56 -4.70 -6.78 -5.88
N ALA A 57 -4.60 -7.48 -4.74
CA ALA A 57 -5.68 -7.55 -3.76
C ALA A 57 -5.90 -6.17 -3.12
N PHE A 58 -4.83 -5.48 -2.73
CA PHE A 58 -4.88 -4.12 -2.20
C PHE A 58 -5.56 -3.14 -3.17
N GLN A 59 -5.13 -3.11 -4.43
CA GLN A 59 -5.75 -2.29 -5.47
C GLN A 59 -7.24 -2.59 -5.65
N HIS A 60 -7.64 -3.87 -5.61
CA HIS A 60 -9.04 -4.26 -5.71
C HIS A 60 -9.86 -3.72 -4.53
N VAL A 61 -9.33 -3.82 -3.30
CA VAL A 61 -9.96 -3.30 -2.08
C VAL A 61 -10.14 -1.78 -2.15
N LEU A 62 -9.15 -1.04 -2.66
CA LEU A 62 -9.28 0.41 -2.85
C LEU A 62 -10.37 0.77 -3.87
N ARG A 63 -10.42 0.06 -5.01
CA ARG A 63 -11.39 0.31 -6.09
C ARG A 63 -12.82 -0.03 -5.68
N ASN A 64 -13.00 -1.07 -4.87
CA ASN A 64 -14.32 -1.52 -4.42
C ASN A 64 -14.82 -0.79 -3.16
N GLY A 65 -13.91 -0.15 -2.41
CA GLY A 65 -14.22 0.54 -1.15
C GLY A 65 -14.84 -0.40 -0.11
N SER A 66 -14.32 -1.63 -0.02
CA SER A 66 -14.86 -2.74 0.78
C SER A 66 -16.35 -3.02 0.52
N GLY A 67 -16.76 -2.95 -0.76
CA GLY A 67 -18.15 -3.20 -1.20
C GLY A 67 -19.08 -2.00 -1.08
N ASN A 68 -18.65 -0.90 -0.46
CA ASN A 68 -19.45 0.32 -0.33
C ASN A 68 -19.83 0.91 -1.71
N LEU A 69 -18.94 0.81 -2.72
CA LEU A 69 -19.28 1.27 -4.06
C LEU A 69 -20.46 0.50 -4.65
N GLN A 70 -20.43 -0.83 -4.55
CA GLN A 70 -21.51 -1.68 -5.03
C GLN A 70 -22.83 -1.30 -4.35
N GLN A 71 -22.82 -1.12 -3.02
CA GLN A 71 -24.01 -0.70 -2.28
C GLN A 71 -24.59 0.63 -2.79
N LYS A 72 -23.75 1.64 -3.04
CA LYS A 72 -24.20 2.92 -3.59
C LYS A 72 -24.79 2.81 -4.99
N ILE A 73 -24.20 1.98 -5.85
CA ILE A 73 -24.77 1.72 -7.19
C ILE A 73 -26.15 1.05 -7.05
N HIS A 74 -26.28 0.07 -6.15
CA HIS A 74 -27.58 -0.55 -5.85
C HIS A 74 -28.61 0.48 -5.35
N ASP A 75 -28.24 1.38 -4.44
CA ASP A 75 -29.16 2.38 -3.88
C ASP A 75 -29.74 3.32 -4.95
N ILE A 76 -28.94 3.70 -5.94
CA ILE A 76 -29.32 4.64 -7.00
C ILE A 76 -30.08 3.95 -8.15
N PHE A 77 -29.70 2.72 -8.50
CA PHE A 77 -30.06 2.12 -9.78
C PHE A 77 -30.93 0.86 -9.69
N LYS A 78 -31.15 0.27 -8.50
CA LYS A 78 -31.92 -0.99 -8.35
C LYS A 78 -33.32 -1.02 -8.98
N SER A 79 -33.97 0.14 -9.12
CA SER A 79 -35.31 0.26 -9.72
C SER A 79 -35.29 0.55 -11.22
N ARG A 80 -34.11 0.83 -11.80
CA ARG A 80 -33.93 1.31 -13.18
C ARG A 80 -33.07 0.40 -14.04
N LEU A 81 -32.16 -0.36 -13.43
CA LEU A 81 -31.23 -1.26 -14.10
C LEU A 81 -31.48 -2.70 -13.64
N ASP A 82 -31.29 -3.64 -14.56
CA ASP A 82 -31.28 -5.05 -14.22
C ASP A 82 -29.94 -5.46 -13.55
N PRO A 83 -29.86 -6.67 -12.94
CA PRO A 83 -28.64 -7.13 -12.28
C PRO A 83 -27.41 -7.21 -13.21
N GLN A 84 -27.60 -7.48 -14.49
CA GLN A 84 -26.50 -7.56 -15.45
C GLN A 84 -25.95 -6.17 -15.76
N GLU A 85 -26.81 -5.21 -16.08
CA GLU A 85 -26.44 -3.81 -16.31
C GLU A 85 -25.75 -3.20 -15.08
N MET A 86 -26.21 -3.55 -13.87
CA MET A 86 -25.58 -3.11 -12.63
C MET A 86 -24.20 -3.69 -12.44
N ASN A 87 -24.03 -5.00 -12.65
CA ASN A 87 -22.71 -5.64 -12.58
C ASN A 87 -21.75 -5.08 -13.62
N GLU A 88 -22.24 -4.73 -14.81
CA GLU A 88 -21.45 -4.05 -15.83
C GLU A 88 -21.01 -2.65 -15.40
N LEU A 89 -21.89 -1.88 -14.76
CA LEU A 89 -21.57 -0.56 -14.21
C LEU A 89 -20.56 -0.66 -13.06
N ILE A 90 -20.74 -1.62 -12.14
CA ILE A 90 -19.81 -1.88 -11.04
C ILE A 90 -18.42 -2.23 -11.60
N ALA A 91 -18.35 -3.17 -12.54
CA ALA A 91 -17.09 -3.57 -13.16
C ALA A 91 -16.43 -2.42 -13.93
N LEU A 92 -17.23 -1.56 -14.57
CA LEU A 92 -16.74 -0.36 -15.24
C LEU A 92 -16.12 0.62 -14.25
N VAL A 93 -16.75 0.84 -13.09
CA VAL A 93 -16.15 1.75 -12.10
C VAL A 93 -14.93 1.10 -11.45
N TYR A 94 -14.89 -0.21 -11.21
CA TYR A 94 -13.70 -0.87 -10.65
C TYR A 94 -12.50 -0.88 -11.60
N TYR A 95 -12.72 -1.12 -12.90
CA TYR A 95 -11.65 -1.28 -13.90
C TYR A 95 -11.99 -0.53 -15.19
N PRO A 96 -12.03 0.81 -15.18
CA PRO A 96 -12.58 1.58 -16.29
C PRO A 96 -11.80 1.39 -17.59
N GLU A 97 -10.47 1.40 -17.54
CA GLU A 97 -9.62 1.26 -18.72
C GLU A 97 -9.81 -0.10 -19.42
N GLU A 98 -9.82 -1.19 -18.63
CA GLU A 98 -10.00 -2.54 -19.15
C GLU A 98 -11.41 -2.77 -19.66
N LYS A 99 -12.41 -2.32 -18.89
CA LYS A 99 -13.82 -2.56 -19.21
C LYS A 99 -14.25 -1.76 -20.45
N ILE A 100 -13.80 -0.50 -20.61
CA ILE A 100 -14.04 0.29 -21.82
C ILE A 100 -13.48 -0.42 -23.06
N LYS A 101 -12.23 -0.91 -23.00
CA LYS A 101 -11.61 -1.64 -24.12
C LYS A 101 -12.45 -2.86 -24.53
N ARG A 102 -12.90 -3.66 -23.56
CA ARG A 102 -13.74 -4.84 -23.80
C ARG A 102 -15.09 -4.48 -24.40
N ILE A 103 -15.78 -3.48 -23.85
CA ILE A 103 -17.11 -3.05 -24.34
C ILE A 103 -16.99 -2.50 -25.77
N LYS A 104 -15.96 -1.69 -26.06
CA LYS A 104 -15.78 -1.08 -27.38
C LYS A 104 -15.61 -2.09 -28.51
N ASN A 105 -15.03 -3.25 -28.23
CA ASN A 105 -14.87 -4.33 -29.20
C ASN A 105 -16.20 -4.99 -29.58
N GLY A 106 -17.27 -4.79 -28.81
CA GLY A 106 -18.59 -5.35 -29.08
C GLY A 106 -19.51 -4.45 -29.91
N PHE A 107 -19.14 -3.20 -30.21
CA PHE A 107 -19.99 -2.30 -31.00
C PHE A 107 -19.78 -2.46 -32.50
N ASN A 108 -20.89 -2.58 -33.22
CA ASN A 108 -20.88 -2.72 -34.69
C ASN A 108 -21.07 -1.37 -35.39
N THR A 109 -21.67 -0.39 -34.72
CA THR A 109 -21.92 0.94 -35.32
C THR A 109 -21.46 2.10 -34.44
N LYS A 110 -21.20 3.26 -35.07
CA LYS A 110 -20.90 4.51 -34.34
C LYS A 110 -22.09 4.98 -33.50
N SER A 111 -23.31 4.74 -33.95
CA SER A 111 -24.54 5.17 -33.26
C SER A 111 -24.75 4.42 -31.93
N GLU A 112 -24.54 3.11 -31.93
CA GLU A 112 -24.57 2.28 -30.71
C GLU A 112 -23.55 2.78 -29.68
N ARG A 113 -22.33 3.03 -30.13
CA ARG A 113 -21.25 3.55 -29.27
C ARG A 113 -21.59 4.92 -28.67
N HIS A 114 -22.14 5.83 -29.48
CA HIS A 114 -22.56 7.16 -29.02
C HIS A 114 -23.64 7.07 -27.94
N THR A 115 -24.65 6.22 -28.18
CA THR A 115 -25.74 5.97 -27.22
C THR A 115 -25.19 5.39 -25.91
N TRP A 116 -24.23 4.48 -25.99
CA TRP A 116 -23.58 3.93 -24.80
C TRP A 116 -22.79 4.98 -24.02
N TYR A 117 -22.03 5.85 -24.71
CA TYR A 117 -21.31 6.96 -24.06
C TYR A 117 -22.26 7.88 -23.31
N GLU A 118 -23.34 8.35 -23.95
CA GLU A 118 -24.32 9.23 -23.31
C GLU A 118 -24.95 8.58 -22.08
N LYS A 119 -25.39 7.32 -22.19
CA LYS A 119 -25.98 6.59 -21.05
C LYS A 119 -24.98 6.43 -19.91
N THR A 120 -23.75 6.04 -20.23
CA THR A 120 -22.70 5.75 -19.25
C THR A 120 -22.25 7.01 -18.53
N ILE A 121 -22.00 8.10 -19.26
CA ILE A 121 -21.62 9.39 -18.67
C ILE A 121 -22.73 9.89 -17.74
N ASN A 122 -24.00 9.84 -18.16
CA ASN A 122 -25.11 10.26 -17.29
C ASN A 122 -25.22 9.39 -16.01
N ARG A 123 -25.10 8.06 -16.13
CA ARG A 123 -25.09 7.15 -14.96
C ARG A 123 -23.95 7.47 -14.00
N LEU A 124 -22.74 7.73 -14.52
CA LEU A 124 -21.59 8.08 -13.70
C LEU A 124 -21.70 9.46 -13.05
N LEU A 125 -22.28 10.45 -13.74
CA LEU A 125 -22.58 11.76 -13.16
C LEU A 125 -23.59 11.66 -12.01
N GLU A 126 -24.64 10.84 -12.16
CA GLU A 126 -25.58 10.56 -11.06
C GLU A 126 -24.86 9.91 -9.87
N LEU A 127 -23.96 8.96 -10.13
CA LEU A 127 -23.17 8.29 -9.10
C LEU A 127 -22.23 9.26 -8.38
N VAL A 128 -21.49 10.12 -9.10
CA VAL A 128 -20.64 11.17 -8.52
C VAL A 128 -21.47 12.15 -7.70
N LYS A 129 -22.65 12.57 -8.19
CA LYS A 129 -23.55 13.46 -7.45
C LYS A 129 -24.01 12.83 -6.13
N TYR A 130 -24.34 11.54 -6.16
CA TYR A 130 -24.77 10.83 -4.96
C TYR A 130 -23.61 10.62 -3.98
N THR A 131 -22.45 10.17 -4.44
CA THR A 131 -21.28 9.92 -3.57
C THR A 131 -20.69 11.20 -3.00
N SER A 132 -20.79 12.32 -3.72
CA SER A 132 -20.34 13.63 -3.26
C SER A 132 -21.30 14.36 -2.33
N SER A 133 -22.53 13.88 -2.14
CA SER A 133 -23.57 14.58 -1.36
C SER A 133 -23.20 14.86 0.10
N LYS A 134 -22.27 14.08 0.68
CA LYS A 134 -21.75 14.27 2.04
C LYS A 134 -20.52 15.20 2.12
N TYR A 135 -20.06 15.75 1.01
CA TYR A 135 -18.86 16.60 0.95
C TYR A 135 -19.17 18.00 0.44
N THR A 136 -18.29 18.96 0.76
CA THR A 136 -18.36 20.31 0.17
C THR A 136 -18.07 20.28 -1.34
N ARG A 137 -18.54 21.31 -2.05
CA ARG A 137 -18.20 21.51 -3.47
C ARG A 137 -16.69 21.64 -3.69
N SER A 138 -15.98 22.30 -2.76
CA SER A 138 -14.53 22.43 -2.80
C SER A 138 -13.83 21.06 -2.74
N LYS A 139 -14.30 20.16 -1.86
CA LYS A 139 -13.77 18.79 -1.77
C LYS A 139 -14.05 17.97 -3.03
N LEU A 140 -15.28 18.04 -3.57
CA LEU A 140 -15.59 17.41 -4.86
C LEU A 140 -14.66 17.93 -5.97
N ARG A 141 -14.51 19.26 -6.10
CA ARG A 141 -13.66 19.87 -7.13
C ARG A 141 -12.21 19.39 -7.05
N LYS A 142 -11.66 19.25 -5.84
CA LYS A 142 -10.30 18.71 -5.61
C LYS A 142 -10.17 17.22 -5.94
N SER A 143 -11.28 16.48 -5.99
CA SER A 143 -11.30 15.06 -6.38
C SER A 143 -11.44 14.85 -7.88
N LEU A 144 -11.77 15.90 -8.65
CA LEU A 144 -11.90 15.83 -10.11
C LEU A 144 -10.54 15.96 -10.79
N ALA A 145 -10.43 15.36 -11.97
CA ALA A 145 -9.30 15.62 -12.85
C ALA A 145 -9.32 17.10 -13.31
N PRO A 146 -8.19 17.83 -13.27
CA PRO A 146 -8.14 19.25 -13.60
C PRO A 146 -8.71 19.56 -14.99
N GLU A 147 -8.46 18.69 -15.97
CA GLU A 147 -8.85 18.86 -17.37
C GLU A 147 -10.37 18.76 -17.57
N TYR A 148 -11.06 18.02 -16.69
CA TYR A 148 -12.50 17.76 -16.79
C TYR A 148 -13.32 18.52 -15.74
N THR A 149 -12.69 19.27 -14.84
CA THR A 149 -13.37 19.95 -13.72
C THR A 149 -14.53 20.83 -14.20
N PHE A 150 -14.26 21.72 -15.16
CA PHE A 150 -15.28 22.62 -15.72
C PHE A 150 -16.47 21.84 -16.32
N ILE A 151 -16.17 20.83 -17.15
CA ILE A 151 -17.18 20.02 -17.83
C ILE A 151 -18.04 19.27 -16.81
N ILE A 152 -17.40 18.64 -15.82
CA ILE A 152 -18.11 17.84 -14.82
C ILE A 152 -18.97 18.74 -13.94
N GLU A 153 -18.49 19.90 -13.50
CA GLU A 153 -19.29 20.86 -12.73
C GLU A 153 -20.53 21.34 -13.52
N GLU A 154 -20.35 21.72 -14.79
CA GLU A 154 -21.46 22.13 -15.67
C GLU A 154 -22.51 21.01 -15.82
N LEU A 155 -22.07 19.75 -15.96
CA LEU A 155 -22.97 18.61 -16.12
C LEU A 155 -23.60 18.13 -14.79
N LEU A 156 -22.97 18.38 -13.65
CA LEU A 156 -23.49 18.00 -12.32
C LEU A 156 -24.54 19.00 -11.81
N TYR A 157 -24.28 20.31 -11.96
CA TYR A 157 -25.12 21.38 -11.41
C TYR A 157 -26.15 21.91 -12.41
N LYS A 158 -26.79 21.00 -13.16
CA LYS A 158 -27.85 21.36 -14.11
C LYS A 158 -28.90 22.25 -13.42
N SER A 159 -29.05 23.49 -13.88
CA SER A 159 -30.10 24.39 -13.38
C SER A 159 -31.47 23.93 -13.88
N ASN A 160 -32.08 22.99 -13.16
CA ASN A 160 -33.36 22.38 -13.57
C ASN A 160 -34.58 23.29 -13.33
N GLN A 161 -34.42 24.47 -12.73
CA GLN A 161 -35.54 25.35 -12.39
C GLN A 161 -36.26 25.97 -13.60
N PHE A 162 -35.57 26.14 -14.74
CA PHE A 162 -36.15 26.83 -15.91
C PHE A 162 -36.07 26.06 -17.23
N ASN A 163 -35.59 24.81 -17.25
CA ASN A 163 -35.48 23.91 -18.42
C ASN A 163 -34.81 24.46 -19.72
N ASN A 164 -34.34 25.71 -19.74
CA ASN A 164 -33.84 26.39 -20.95
C ASN A 164 -32.42 25.95 -21.40
N LYS A 165 -31.76 25.05 -20.67
CA LYS A 165 -30.36 24.65 -20.94
C LYS A 165 -30.19 23.19 -21.35
N LYS A 166 -31.27 22.45 -21.63
CA LYS A 166 -31.16 21.03 -22.02
C LYS A 166 -30.30 20.85 -23.28
N ASP A 167 -30.59 21.60 -24.33
CA ASP A 167 -29.84 21.55 -25.60
C ASP A 167 -28.36 21.92 -25.43
N TYR A 168 -28.06 22.79 -24.45
CA TYR A 168 -26.70 23.17 -24.10
C TYR A 168 -25.91 21.99 -23.48
N TYR A 169 -26.47 21.27 -22.52
CA TYR A 169 -25.81 20.10 -21.93
C TYR A 169 -25.67 18.96 -22.95
N ASP A 170 -26.67 18.76 -23.81
CA ASP A 170 -26.63 17.76 -24.88
C ASP A 170 -25.58 18.14 -25.95
N ALA A 171 -25.35 19.44 -26.19
CA ALA A 171 -24.25 19.90 -27.04
C ALA A 171 -22.87 19.60 -26.43
N ILE A 172 -22.69 19.80 -25.12
CA ILE A 172 -21.44 19.47 -24.42
C ILE A 172 -21.13 17.97 -24.56
N LEU A 173 -22.10 17.09 -24.28
CA LEU A 173 -21.92 15.64 -24.40
C LEU A 173 -21.56 15.22 -25.83
N ARG A 174 -22.25 15.77 -26.83
CA ARG A 174 -21.93 15.52 -28.24
C ARG A 174 -20.51 15.95 -28.60
N GLN A 175 -20.08 17.13 -28.15
CA GLN A 175 -18.72 17.61 -28.42
C GLN A 175 -17.66 16.71 -27.77
N ILE A 176 -17.86 16.26 -26.53
CA ILE A 176 -16.96 15.32 -25.86
C ILE A 176 -16.78 14.03 -26.67
N ILE A 177 -17.87 13.49 -27.21
CA ILE A 177 -17.82 12.26 -28.01
C ILE A 177 -17.16 12.53 -29.37
N GLN A 178 -17.52 13.62 -30.05
CA GLN A 178 -16.92 14.01 -31.34
C GLN A 178 -15.41 14.26 -31.25
N LEU A 179 -14.94 14.83 -30.13
CA LEU A 179 -13.53 15.09 -29.85
C LEU A 179 -12.79 13.86 -29.28
N ASN A 180 -13.42 12.68 -29.29
CA ASN A 180 -12.87 11.42 -28.77
C ASN A 180 -12.40 11.51 -27.30
N GLN A 181 -13.04 12.35 -26.48
CA GLN A 181 -12.71 12.51 -25.05
C GLN A 181 -13.57 11.64 -24.13
N ALA A 182 -14.59 10.96 -24.65
CA ALA A 182 -15.56 10.21 -23.86
C ALA A 182 -14.92 9.09 -23.01
N ASP A 183 -13.96 8.33 -23.53
CA ASP A 183 -13.27 7.28 -22.77
C ASP A 183 -12.54 7.86 -21.56
N LYS A 184 -11.78 8.94 -21.76
CA LYS A 184 -11.02 9.61 -20.71
C LYS A 184 -11.93 10.24 -19.66
N LEU A 185 -13.05 10.81 -20.07
CA LEU A 185 -14.06 11.35 -19.14
C LEU A 185 -14.69 10.23 -18.30
N ILE A 186 -15.02 9.08 -18.89
CA ILE A 186 -15.56 7.92 -18.16
C ILE A 186 -14.54 7.44 -17.12
N ILE A 187 -13.27 7.29 -17.50
CA ILE A 187 -12.18 6.93 -16.57
C ILE A 187 -12.09 7.96 -15.43
N SER A 188 -12.09 9.25 -15.76
CA SER A 188 -12.03 10.32 -14.76
C SER A 188 -13.22 10.28 -13.78
N LEU A 189 -14.44 10.06 -14.27
CA LEU A 189 -15.63 9.94 -13.43
C LEU A 189 -15.60 8.68 -12.54
N ALA A 190 -15.11 7.55 -13.07
CA ALA A 190 -14.92 6.33 -12.31
C ALA A 190 -13.90 6.52 -11.17
N ASN A 191 -12.72 7.08 -11.48
CA ASN A 191 -11.66 7.35 -10.49
C ASN A 191 -12.12 8.39 -9.45
N THR A 192 -12.86 9.43 -9.87
CA THR A 192 -13.51 10.38 -8.97
C THR A 192 -14.46 9.64 -8.01
N THR A 193 -15.26 8.73 -8.53
CA THR A 193 -16.20 7.95 -7.71
C THR A 193 -15.45 7.09 -6.69
N GLN A 194 -14.42 6.35 -7.11
CA GLN A 194 -13.59 5.56 -6.19
C GLN A 194 -13.01 6.42 -5.06
N ARG A 195 -12.45 7.59 -5.41
CA ARG A 195 -11.91 8.57 -4.46
C ARG A 195 -12.96 9.15 -3.50
N LEU A 196 -14.20 9.35 -3.94
CA LEU A 196 -15.27 9.87 -3.08
C LEU A 196 -15.87 8.80 -2.15
N VAL A 197 -15.79 7.52 -2.54
CA VAL A 197 -16.31 6.41 -1.73
C VAL A 197 -15.47 6.18 -0.48
N VAL A 198 -14.14 6.28 -0.58
CA VAL A 198 -13.21 6.16 0.53
C VAL A 198 -12.65 7.55 0.85
N ASP A 199 -13.03 8.11 1.99
CA ASP A 199 -12.62 9.47 2.34
C ASP A 199 -11.18 9.53 2.84
N HIS A 200 -10.83 8.56 3.69
CA HIS A 200 -9.52 8.43 4.30
C HIS A 200 -9.19 6.95 4.50
N LEU A 201 -7.94 6.60 4.23
CA LEU A 201 -7.41 5.24 4.30
C LEU A 201 -6.50 5.11 5.53
N HIS A 202 -6.82 4.15 6.39
CA HIS A 202 -5.99 3.75 7.51
C HIS A 202 -5.28 2.44 7.16
N VAL A 203 -3.96 2.48 6.99
CA VAL A 203 -3.15 1.27 6.82
C VAL A 203 -2.62 0.82 8.17
N VAL A 204 -3.08 -0.35 8.62
CA VAL A 204 -2.69 -0.96 9.89
C VAL A 204 -1.57 -1.96 9.64
N GLY A 205 -0.42 -1.42 9.24
CA GLY A 205 0.87 -2.09 9.18
C GLY A 205 0.99 -3.27 8.23
N ASP A 206 2.18 -3.87 8.28
CA ASP A 206 2.55 -5.09 7.59
C ASP A 206 2.36 -4.96 6.07
N ILE A 207 2.90 -3.86 5.52
CA ILE A 207 2.94 -3.59 4.08
C ILE A 207 3.90 -4.55 3.39
N TYR A 208 5.02 -4.86 4.02
CA TYR A 208 6.12 -5.64 3.46
C TYR A 208 6.11 -7.14 3.86
N ASP A 209 7.06 -7.89 3.28
CA ASP A 209 7.61 -9.21 3.65
C ASP A 209 7.20 -10.45 2.82
N ARG A 210 5.91 -10.72 2.59
CA ARG A 210 5.51 -12.06 2.09
C ARG A 210 5.13 -12.13 0.62
N GLY A 211 4.55 -11.08 0.08
CA GLY A 211 4.08 -10.98 -1.29
C GLY A 211 5.03 -10.18 -2.18
N PRO A 212 4.77 -10.17 -3.49
CA PRO A 212 5.77 -9.83 -4.49
C PRO A 212 5.96 -8.32 -4.72
N HIS A 213 5.00 -7.48 -4.31
CA HIS A 213 4.92 -6.09 -4.77
C HIS A 213 4.62 -5.04 -3.68
N PRO A 214 5.34 -5.03 -2.54
CA PRO A 214 5.17 -3.99 -1.52
C PRO A 214 5.62 -2.60 -1.98
N ASP A 215 6.59 -2.53 -2.91
CA ASP A 215 7.03 -1.30 -3.60
C ASP A 215 5.85 -0.60 -4.30
N LYS A 216 5.06 -1.35 -5.07
CA LYS A 216 3.89 -0.80 -5.78
C LYS A 216 2.77 -0.36 -4.83
N ILE A 217 2.66 -1.03 -3.67
CA ILE A 217 1.75 -0.60 -2.61
C ILE A 217 2.21 0.76 -2.08
N MET A 218 3.49 0.92 -1.76
CA MET A 218 4.03 2.19 -1.29
C MET A 218 3.86 3.32 -2.31
N ASP A 219 4.12 3.08 -3.59
CA ASP A 219 3.87 4.07 -4.66
C ASP A 219 2.40 4.52 -4.67
N THR A 220 1.47 3.56 -4.53
CA THR A 220 0.04 3.88 -4.44
C THR A 220 -0.29 4.71 -3.21
N LEU A 221 0.31 4.41 -2.05
CA LEU A 221 0.06 5.11 -0.80
C LEU A 221 0.61 6.54 -0.81
N ILE A 222 1.80 6.75 -1.42
CA ILE A 222 2.42 8.07 -1.56
C ILE A 222 1.52 9.03 -2.36
N ASP A 223 0.92 8.53 -3.44
CA ASP A 223 0.03 9.31 -4.30
C ASP A 223 -1.45 9.30 -3.86
N TYR A 224 -1.77 8.61 -2.75
CA TYR A 224 -3.14 8.50 -2.27
C TYR A 224 -3.64 9.82 -1.69
N HIS A 225 -4.94 10.11 -1.87
CA HIS A 225 -5.48 11.43 -1.56
C HIS A 225 -5.56 11.79 -0.07
N SER A 226 -5.61 10.78 0.79
CA SER A 226 -5.78 10.93 2.24
C SER A 226 -5.49 9.59 2.92
N VAL A 227 -4.35 9.49 3.60
CA VAL A 227 -3.89 8.25 4.22
C VAL A 227 -3.10 8.51 5.49
N ASP A 228 -3.21 7.59 6.45
CA ASP A 228 -2.28 7.42 7.56
C ASP A 228 -1.86 5.95 7.67
N ILE A 229 -0.70 5.74 8.28
CA ILE A 229 -0.09 4.42 8.42
C ILE A 229 0.30 4.23 9.89
N GLN A 230 -0.22 3.16 10.48
CA GLN A 230 0.32 2.59 11.70
C GLN A 230 1.35 1.52 11.31
N TRP A 231 2.62 1.76 11.60
CA TRP A 231 3.69 0.84 11.20
C TRP A 231 3.63 -0.50 11.95
N GLY A 232 3.68 -1.59 11.19
CA GLY A 232 3.79 -2.95 11.69
C GLY A 232 5.24 -3.35 11.99
N ASN A 233 5.43 -4.50 12.64
CA ASN A 233 6.77 -5.02 12.93
C ASN A 233 7.58 -5.31 11.65
N HIS A 234 6.89 -5.71 10.59
CA HIS A 234 7.52 -5.96 9.29
C HIS A 234 8.01 -4.65 8.67
N ASP A 235 7.23 -3.58 8.72
CA ASP A 235 7.65 -2.28 8.18
C ASP A 235 8.83 -1.68 8.97
N VAL A 236 8.82 -1.81 10.30
CA VAL A 236 9.93 -1.40 11.18
C VAL A 236 11.21 -2.14 10.84
N LEU A 237 11.13 -3.39 10.38
CA LEU A 237 12.30 -4.14 9.95
C LEU A 237 12.97 -3.49 8.74
N TRP A 238 12.19 -3.10 7.73
CA TRP A 238 12.67 -2.40 6.54
C TRP A 238 13.24 -1.02 6.89
N MET A 239 12.53 -0.24 7.70
CA MET A 239 13.04 1.05 8.19
C MET A 239 14.34 0.91 8.97
N GLY A 240 14.45 -0.13 9.81
CA GLY A 240 15.67 -0.42 10.56
C GLY A 240 16.84 -0.80 9.64
N ALA A 241 16.60 -1.61 8.60
CA ALA A 241 17.60 -1.96 7.61
C ALA A 241 18.10 -0.70 6.87
N TYR A 242 17.17 0.14 6.42
CA TYR A 242 17.48 1.43 5.78
C TYR A 242 18.25 2.38 6.70
N SER A 243 17.95 2.36 8.00
CA SER A 243 18.64 3.18 9.01
C SER A 243 20.04 2.65 9.39
N GLY A 244 20.55 1.62 8.71
CA GLY A 244 21.90 1.08 8.95
C GLY A 244 21.98 -0.13 9.89
N SER A 245 20.85 -0.73 10.28
CA SER A 245 20.86 -1.89 11.17
C SER A 245 21.15 -3.20 10.41
N LYS A 246 22.37 -3.72 10.57
CA LYS A 246 22.79 -5.00 9.96
C LYS A 246 21.90 -6.18 10.36
N VAL A 247 21.42 -6.23 11.61
CA VAL A 247 20.54 -7.33 12.06
C VAL A 247 19.16 -7.23 11.40
N CYS A 248 18.65 -6.02 11.19
CA CYS A 248 17.39 -5.81 10.49
C CYS A 248 17.53 -6.19 9.02
N LEU A 249 18.62 -5.76 8.36
CA LEU A 249 18.94 -6.14 6.99
C LEU A 249 19.07 -7.66 6.83
N ALA A 250 19.79 -8.34 7.73
CA ALA A 250 19.93 -9.79 7.66
C ALA A 250 18.59 -10.52 7.84
N ASN A 251 17.75 -10.06 8.76
CA ASN A 251 16.43 -10.65 8.98
C ASN A 251 15.48 -10.38 7.81
N LEU A 252 15.52 -9.18 7.22
CA LEU A 252 14.77 -8.83 6.01
C LEU A 252 15.15 -9.75 4.84
N LEU A 253 16.46 -9.86 4.55
CA LEU A 253 16.95 -10.74 3.48
C LEU A 253 16.60 -12.21 3.73
N ARG A 254 16.63 -12.66 4.99
CA ARG A 254 16.18 -14.02 5.35
C ARG A 254 14.70 -14.22 5.04
N ILE A 255 13.85 -13.25 5.37
CA ILE A 255 12.41 -13.33 5.09
C ILE A 255 12.17 -13.32 3.58
N CYS A 256 12.82 -12.43 2.82
CA CYS A 256 12.75 -12.41 1.37
C CYS A 256 13.18 -13.76 0.76
N ALA A 257 14.31 -14.34 1.20
CA ALA A 257 14.75 -15.65 0.73
C ALA A 257 13.74 -16.77 1.07
N ARG A 258 13.12 -16.71 2.25
CA ARG A 258 12.13 -17.71 2.67
C ARG A 258 10.84 -17.69 1.85
N TYR A 259 10.43 -16.51 1.38
CA TYR A 259 9.19 -16.31 0.63
C TYR A 259 9.40 -16.11 -0.87
N ASP A 260 10.61 -16.35 -1.38
CA ASP A 260 10.95 -16.18 -2.81
C ASP A 260 10.73 -14.73 -3.29
N ASN A 261 11.19 -13.76 -2.50
CA ASN A 261 11.00 -12.32 -2.73
C ASN A 261 12.33 -11.54 -2.76
N LEU A 262 13.42 -12.19 -3.20
CA LEU A 262 14.73 -11.54 -3.33
C LEU A 262 14.78 -10.58 -4.53
N ASP A 263 13.93 -10.79 -5.53
CA ASP A 263 13.70 -9.88 -6.66
C ASP A 263 13.30 -8.48 -6.21
N ILE A 264 12.55 -8.33 -5.11
CA ILE A 264 12.24 -7.02 -4.54
C ILE A 264 13.53 -6.25 -4.24
N ILE A 265 14.53 -6.93 -3.68
CA ILE A 265 15.79 -6.32 -3.25
C ILE A 265 16.63 -5.90 -4.45
N GLU A 266 16.71 -6.76 -5.48
CA GLU A 266 17.53 -6.53 -6.66
C GLU A 266 16.85 -5.59 -7.67
N ASP A 267 15.59 -5.85 -8.02
CA ASP A 267 14.89 -5.17 -9.11
C ASP A 267 14.23 -3.86 -8.66
N ALA A 268 13.57 -3.85 -7.49
CA ALA A 268 12.86 -2.66 -7.01
C ALA A 268 13.79 -1.70 -6.26
N TYR A 269 14.68 -2.22 -5.41
CA TYR A 269 15.61 -1.39 -4.61
C TYR A 269 17.03 -1.30 -5.19
N GLY A 270 17.38 -2.09 -6.22
CA GLY A 270 18.69 -1.98 -6.87
C GLY A 270 19.87 -2.49 -6.05
N ILE A 271 19.62 -3.28 -5.00
CA ILE A 271 20.66 -3.78 -4.08
C ILE A 271 21.26 -5.06 -4.64
N ASN A 272 22.58 -5.08 -4.85
CA ASN A 272 23.27 -6.21 -5.44
C ASN A 272 23.51 -7.36 -4.44
N LEU A 273 22.83 -8.50 -4.63
CA LEU A 273 22.96 -9.69 -3.77
C LEU A 273 24.11 -10.63 -4.15
N ARG A 274 24.85 -10.35 -5.22
CA ARG A 274 25.96 -11.21 -5.71
C ARG A 274 27.01 -11.53 -4.63
N PRO A 275 27.43 -10.60 -3.74
CA PRO A 275 28.37 -10.94 -2.67
C PRO A 275 27.81 -12.02 -1.72
N LEU A 276 26.52 -11.93 -1.38
CA LEU A 276 25.84 -12.90 -0.53
C LEU A 276 25.68 -14.24 -1.23
N LEU A 277 25.31 -14.25 -2.52
CA LEU A 277 25.24 -15.47 -3.33
C LEU A 277 26.60 -16.18 -3.40
N THR A 278 27.69 -15.43 -3.63
CA THR A 278 29.04 -15.98 -3.72
C THR A 278 29.47 -16.66 -2.40
N LEU A 279 29.19 -16.00 -1.27
CA LEU A 279 29.41 -16.57 0.06
C LEU A 279 28.57 -17.83 0.26
N ALA A 280 27.29 -17.78 -0.12
CA ALA A 280 26.36 -18.89 0.01
C ALA A 280 26.80 -20.12 -0.80
N GLU A 281 27.23 -19.93 -2.04
CA GLU A 281 27.75 -21.00 -2.91
C GLU A 281 29.01 -21.66 -2.37
N LYS A 282 29.89 -20.89 -1.73
CA LYS A 282 31.14 -21.39 -1.14
C LYS A 282 30.91 -22.32 0.05
N TYR A 283 29.93 -21.99 0.91
CA TYR A 283 29.76 -22.68 2.18
C TYR A 283 28.58 -23.64 2.21
N TYR A 284 27.53 -23.44 1.43
CA TYR A 284 26.26 -24.14 1.60
C TYR A 284 25.87 -24.99 0.38
N ASP A 285 25.26 -26.13 0.67
CA ASP A 285 24.68 -27.06 -0.29
C ASP A 285 23.15 -27.01 -0.20
N ASP A 286 22.45 -27.87 -0.96
CA ASP A 286 21.00 -27.99 -0.85
C ASP A 286 20.56 -28.41 0.56
N ASN A 287 19.43 -27.88 1.01
CA ASN A 287 18.84 -28.16 2.30
C ASN A 287 17.33 -27.94 2.23
N GLU A 288 16.56 -29.02 2.29
CA GLU A 288 15.11 -28.99 2.08
C GLU A 288 14.38 -28.04 3.04
N ALA A 289 14.84 -27.94 4.30
CA ALA A 289 14.22 -27.06 5.30
C ALA A 289 14.38 -25.57 4.99
N PHE A 290 15.32 -25.21 4.12
CA PHE A 290 15.61 -23.84 3.70
C PHE A 290 15.14 -23.53 2.29
N ARG A 291 14.55 -24.49 1.57
CA ARG A 291 13.91 -24.22 0.28
C ARG A 291 12.79 -23.17 0.47
N PRO A 292 12.66 -22.20 -0.45
CA PRO A 292 11.63 -21.17 -0.36
C PRO A 292 10.23 -21.78 -0.32
N LYS A 293 9.30 -21.11 0.35
CA LYS A 293 7.88 -21.47 0.30
C LYS A 293 7.38 -21.30 -1.13
N LYS A 294 6.55 -22.25 -1.59
CA LYS A 294 5.94 -22.16 -2.92
C LYS A 294 5.03 -20.93 -2.99
N HIS A 295 5.30 -20.05 -3.94
CA HIS A 295 4.44 -18.92 -4.27
C HIS A 295 3.49 -19.33 -5.41
N PRO A 296 2.17 -19.05 -5.34
CA PRO A 296 1.23 -19.47 -6.38
C PRO A 296 1.48 -18.79 -7.74
N GLU A 297 2.10 -17.61 -7.73
CA GLU A 297 2.36 -16.81 -8.94
C GLU A 297 3.78 -17.01 -9.52
N LYS A 298 4.68 -17.68 -8.79
CA LYS A 298 6.07 -17.91 -9.24
C LYS A 298 6.32 -19.40 -9.49
N ASN A 299 7.00 -19.69 -10.59
CA ASN A 299 7.45 -21.03 -10.94
C ASN A 299 8.97 -21.01 -11.17
N PRO A 300 9.77 -20.83 -10.11
CA PRO A 300 11.22 -20.81 -10.24
C PRO A 300 11.73 -22.18 -10.72
N SER A 301 12.80 -22.13 -11.51
CA SER A 301 13.56 -23.31 -11.90
C SER A 301 14.24 -23.96 -10.69
N GLU A 302 14.57 -25.25 -10.77
CA GLU A 302 15.29 -25.94 -9.68
C GLU A 302 16.65 -25.28 -9.36
N SER A 303 17.30 -24.65 -10.35
CA SER A 303 18.55 -23.93 -10.13
C SER A 303 18.34 -22.67 -9.28
N GLU A 304 17.28 -21.91 -9.53
CA GLU A 304 16.92 -20.72 -8.74
C GLU A 304 16.52 -21.12 -7.32
N ILE A 305 15.71 -22.17 -7.17
CA ILE A 305 15.34 -22.73 -5.86
C ILE A 305 16.61 -23.09 -5.07
N LEU A 306 17.58 -23.75 -5.71
CA LEU A 306 18.83 -24.12 -5.06
C LEU A 306 19.66 -22.89 -4.65
N GLN A 307 19.76 -21.86 -5.49
CA GLN A 307 20.46 -20.62 -5.15
C GLN A 307 19.83 -19.93 -3.96
N ILE A 308 18.49 -19.77 -3.96
CA ILE A 308 17.75 -19.18 -2.85
C ILE A 308 17.93 -19.99 -1.57
N THR A 309 17.93 -21.33 -1.68
CA THR A 309 18.15 -22.24 -0.53
C THR A 309 19.51 -22.02 0.12
N LYS A 310 20.56 -21.84 -0.68
CA LYS A 310 21.90 -21.53 -0.17
C LYS A 310 21.96 -20.14 0.47
N ILE A 311 21.38 -19.13 -0.18
CA ILE A 311 21.30 -17.76 0.36
C ILE A 311 20.56 -17.77 1.71
N HIS A 312 19.43 -18.46 1.79
CA HIS A 312 18.61 -18.55 3.00
C HIS A 312 19.39 -19.16 4.17
N GLN A 313 20.17 -20.23 3.93
CA GLN A 313 21.04 -20.79 4.96
C GLN A 313 22.13 -19.81 5.40
N ALA A 314 22.82 -19.17 4.45
CA ALA A 314 23.89 -18.23 4.74
C ALA A 314 23.40 -17.05 5.58
N ILE A 315 22.31 -16.40 5.14
CA ILE A 315 21.78 -15.22 5.83
C ILE A 315 21.14 -15.58 7.18
N ALA A 316 20.58 -16.78 7.33
CA ALA A 316 20.10 -17.25 8.63
C ALA A 316 21.23 -17.36 9.65
N MET A 317 22.39 -17.92 9.28
CA MET A 317 23.56 -17.99 10.17
C MET A 317 24.10 -16.60 10.50
N ILE A 318 24.20 -15.71 9.50
CA ILE A 318 24.62 -14.32 9.71
C ILE A 318 23.68 -13.60 10.69
N GLN A 319 22.36 -13.73 10.50
CA GLN A 319 21.38 -13.14 11.41
C GLN A 319 21.56 -13.63 12.84
N PHE A 320 21.61 -14.96 13.05
CA PHE A 320 21.74 -15.51 14.41
C PHE A 320 23.04 -15.07 15.10
N LYS A 321 24.12 -14.93 14.33
CA LYS A 321 25.39 -14.37 14.83
C LYS A 321 25.25 -12.90 15.23
N LEU A 322 24.55 -12.10 14.43
CA LEU A 322 24.29 -10.67 14.72
C LEU A 322 23.36 -10.43 15.91
N GLU A 323 22.36 -11.30 16.13
CA GLU A 323 21.42 -11.19 17.24
C GLU A 323 22.10 -11.41 18.61
N GLY A 324 23.06 -12.34 18.67
CA GLY A 324 23.73 -12.73 19.92
C GLY A 324 24.35 -11.56 20.70
N PRO A 325 25.24 -10.75 20.11
CA PRO A 325 25.82 -9.58 20.74
C PRO A 325 24.78 -8.53 21.18
N ILE A 326 23.68 -8.39 20.45
CA ILE A 326 22.61 -7.43 20.77
C ILE A 326 21.90 -7.86 22.06
N ILE A 327 21.50 -9.13 22.14
CA ILE A 327 20.86 -9.71 23.33
C ILE A 327 21.79 -9.61 24.54
N LYS A 328 23.07 -10.00 24.38
CA LYS A 328 24.08 -9.94 25.45
C LYS A 328 24.33 -8.51 25.97
N ARG A 329 24.25 -7.50 25.10
CA ARG A 329 24.42 -6.08 25.46
C ARG A 329 23.17 -5.49 26.15
N ARG A 330 22.00 -6.09 25.95
CA ARG A 330 20.69 -5.59 26.45
C ARG A 330 19.97 -6.65 27.28
N PRO A 331 20.51 -7.04 28.45
CA PRO A 331 19.89 -8.05 29.30
C PRO A 331 18.47 -7.66 29.76
N GLU A 332 18.13 -6.37 29.78
CA GLU A 332 16.81 -5.83 30.10
C GLU A 332 15.70 -6.29 29.13
N PHE A 333 16.03 -6.83 27.96
CA PHE A 333 15.05 -7.40 27.03
C PHE A 333 14.60 -8.82 27.42
N GLU A 334 15.26 -9.45 28.41
CA GLU A 334 14.91 -10.80 28.90
C GLU A 334 14.92 -11.89 27.79
N MET A 335 15.75 -11.74 26.75
CA MET A 335 15.80 -12.63 25.59
C MET A 335 16.92 -13.70 25.65
N ASN A 336 17.43 -14.04 26.83
CA ASN A 336 18.58 -14.95 26.95
C ASN A 336 18.29 -16.37 26.43
N GLU A 337 17.03 -16.78 26.35
CA GLU A 337 16.58 -18.01 25.71
C GLU A 337 16.73 -18.00 24.19
N ARG A 338 16.89 -16.83 23.57
CA ARG A 338 17.10 -16.67 22.11
C ARG A 338 18.56 -16.77 21.68
N LEU A 339 19.51 -16.90 22.61
CA LEU A 339 20.93 -17.18 22.32
C LEU A 339 21.14 -18.64 21.87
N LEU A 340 20.47 -19.05 20.80
CA LEU A 340 20.38 -20.45 20.40
C LEU A 340 21.72 -21.05 19.99
N LEU A 341 22.57 -20.29 19.27
CA LEU A 341 23.89 -20.78 18.86
C LEU A 341 24.78 -21.13 20.07
N ASP A 342 24.69 -20.39 21.17
CA ASP A 342 25.46 -20.66 22.39
C ASP A 342 25.00 -21.95 23.10
N ARG A 343 23.81 -22.48 22.77
CA ARG A 343 23.18 -23.64 23.42
C ARG A 343 23.29 -24.93 22.61
N VAL A 344 23.86 -24.89 21.42
CA VAL A 344 24.01 -26.07 20.56
C VAL A 344 25.21 -26.91 21.00
N ASP A 345 24.99 -28.19 21.25
CA ASP A 345 26.05 -29.19 21.26
C ASP A 345 26.37 -29.60 19.82
N TYR A 346 27.38 -28.96 19.25
CA TYR A 346 27.80 -29.19 17.86
C TYR A 346 28.41 -30.58 17.61
N ARG A 347 28.82 -31.30 18.67
CA ARG A 347 29.40 -32.65 18.54
C ARG A 347 28.28 -33.68 18.43
N ASN A 348 27.29 -33.59 19.32
CA ASN A 348 26.16 -34.52 19.36
C ASN A 348 24.99 -34.08 18.48
N ARG A 349 25.05 -32.86 17.90
CA ARG A 349 23.98 -32.22 17.12
C ARG A 349 22.68 -32.16 17.90
N THR A 350 22.76 -31.69 19.14
CA THR A 350 21.61 -31.51 20.03
C THR A 350 21.55 -30.07 20.54
N ILE A 351 20.37 -29.64 20.97
CA ILE A 351 20.17 -28.34 21.63
C ILE A 351 19.33 -28.55 22.89
N GLU A 352 19.67 -27.83 23.95
CA GLU A 352 18.85 -27.78 25.15
C GLU A 352 17.85 -26.63 25.08
N LEU A 353 16.56 -26.96 25.08
CA LEU A 353 15.44 -26.02 25.09
C LEU A 353 14.55 -26.33 26.29
N ASN A 354 14.32 -25.34 27.15
CA ASN A 354 13.45 -25.47 28.34
C ASN A 354 13.78 -26.70 29.22
N GLY A 355 15.07 -26.99 29.41
CA GLY A 355 15.54 -28.14 30.21
C GLY A 355 15.40 -29.51 29.54
N LYS A 356 15.07 -29.56 28.24
CA LYS A 356 14.99 -30.79 27.45
C LYS A 356 15.99 -30.76 26.31
N VAL A 357 16.64 -31.90 26.07
CA VAL A 357 17.60 -32.08 24.98
C VAL A 357 16.87 -32.57 23.74
N HIS A 358 17.04 -31.88 22.62
CA HIS A 358 16.43 -32.19 21.33
C HIS A 358 17.51 -32.44 20.26
N PRO A 359 17.36 -33.46 19.40
CA PRO A 359 18.20 -33.59 18.22
C PRO A 359 17.92 -32.46 17.23
N ILE A 360 18.97 -31.96 16.56
CA ILE A 360 18.87 -30.92 15.53
C ILE A 360 18.92 -31.59 14.15
N GLU A 361 17.91 -31.30 13.34
CA GLU A 361 17.82 -31.74 11.94
C GLU A 361 18.22 -30.60 10.99
N ASN A 362 18.57 -30.94 9.74
CA ASN A 362 18.81 -29.96 8.67
C ASN A 362 19.85 -28.88 9.01
N THR A 363 20.92 -29.27 9.70
CA THR A 363 21.96 -28.36 10.21
C THR A 363 22.72 -27.64 9.09
N CYS A 364 23.02 -26.36 9.28
CA CYS A 364 23.82 -25.54 8.36
C CYS A 364 24.94 -24.75 9.07
N PHE A 365 25.53 -25.32 10.13
CA PHE A 365 26.52 -24.63 10.99
C PHE A 365 27.94 -24.51 10.41
N ARG A 366 28.12 -24.59 9.08
CA ARG A 366 29.46 -24.67 8.46
C ARG A 366 30.33 -23.44 8.74
N THR A 367 29.74 -22.25 8.86
CA THR A 367 30.47 -21.01 9.15
C THR A 367 30.56 -20.69 10.64
N VAL A 368 30.03 -21.53 11.53
CA VAL A 368 29.98 -21.27 12.97
C VAL A 368 31.25 -21.77 13.66
N ASP A 369 31.99 -20.87 14.31
CA ASP A 369 33.07 -21.26 15.23
C ASP A 369 32.46 -21.74 16.56
N ARG A 370 32.68 -23.01 16.89
CA ARG A 370 32.17 -23.64 18.12
C ARG A 370 32.68 -22.98 19.41
N ARG A 371 33.82 -22.28 19.36
CA ARG A 371 34.37 -21.56 20.51
C ARG A 371 33.79 -20.16 20.66
N GLN A 372 33.35 -19.56 19.56
CA GLN A 372 32.70 -18.25 19.52
C GLN A 372 31.50 -18.28 18.56
N PRO A 373 30.38 -18.93 18.96
CA PRO A 373 29.29 -19.24 18.04
C PRO A 373 28.64 -18.03 17.37
N THR A 374 28.68 -16.87 18.03
CA THR A 374 28.08 -15.61 17.54
C THR A 374 29.07 -14.72 16.77
N ALA A 375 30.31 -15.15 16.54
CA ALA A 375 31.27 -14.37 15.76
C ALA A 375 30.99 -14.52 14.26
N LEU A 376 30.97 -13.39 13.54
CA LEU A 376 30.95 -13.38 12.08
C LEU A 376 32.34 -13.76 11.55
N LEU A 377 32.37 -14.50 10.44
CA LEU A 377 33.56 -14.62 9.61
C LEU A 377 33.88 -13.25 8.98
N GLU A 378 35.14 -13.03 8.64
CA GLU A 378 35.57 -11.81 7.93
C GLU A 378 34.79 -11.62 6.61
N GLU A 379 34.60 -12.69 5.84
CA GLU A 379 33.81 -12.68 4.61
C GLU A 379 32.32 -12.38 4.86
N GLU A 380 31.74 -12.87 5.96
CA GLU A 380 30.34 -12.56 6.35
C GLU A 380 30.21 -11.07 6.72
N GLN A 381 31.21 -10.52 7.42
CA GLN A 381 31.27 -9.11 7.79
C GLN A 381 31.35 -8.22 6.55
N GLU A 382 32.24 -8.55 5.60
CA GLU A 382 32.37 -7.82 4.34
C GLU A 382 31.07 -7.83 3.52
N VAL A 383 30.38 -8.97 3.45
CA VAL A 383 29.10 -9.07 2.73
C VAL A 383 28.08 -8.13 3.35
N MET A 384 27.94 -8.12 4.68
CA MET A 384 26.99 -7.23 5.36
C MET A 384 27.34 -5.75 5.19
N ASP A 385 28.63 -5.40 5.17
CA ASP A 385 29.08 -4.02 4.97
C ASP A 385 28.82 -3.54 3.54
N LYS A 386 29.05 -4.39 2.53
CA LYS A 386 28.75 -4.10 1.12
C LYS A 386 27.25 -3.93 0.88
N LEU A 387 26.45 -4.84 1.45
CA LEU A 387 24.98 -4.76 1.35
C LEU A 387 24.47 -3.49 2.01
N LEU A 388 24.94 -3.15 3.21
CA LEU A 388 24.52 -1.95 3.93
C LEU A 388 24.93 -0.64 3.23
N THR A 389 26.06 -0.62 2.53
CA THR A 389 26.50 0.55 1.75
C THR A 389 25.65 0.74 0.48
N SER A 390 24.95 -0.30 0.05
CA SER A 390 24.10 -0.31 -1.14
C SER A 390 22.63 0.02 -0.82
N VAL A 391 22.26 0.06 0.47
CA VAL A 391 20.98 0.50 1.02
C VAL A 391 21.05 1.99 1.28
#